data_AF-A0A6J4D137-F1
#
_entry.id   AF-A0A6J4D137-F1
#
_cell.length_a   1.000
_cell.length_b   1.000
_cell.length_c   1.000
_cell.angle_alpha   90.00
_cell.angle_beta   90.00
_cell.angle_gamma   90.00
#
_symmetry.space_group_name_H-M   'P 1'
#
loop_
_entity.id
_entity.type
_entity.pdbx_description
1 polymer ?
#
loop_
_entity_poly.entity_id
_entity_poly.type
_entity_poly.pdbx_seq_one_letter_code
_entity_poly.pdbx_strand_id
1 'polypeptide(L)'
;MSLSKWKEKFLIRLSYFVYNKTLNCPNSRLVRFYNLIQSLLIRYKNPIITTKFQNITLTRPLSHPLFIILRECPFYERILEGIVAHICDKYGKLSMVDVGANIGDSAIFSLIKGGSYLLVEGALEYATLIESNLRHNVKTRLYTDANPPHLAKRYYTKDYEGQEDQSFLVYGGIFLGEGDLSNYQLQLLENGSAKLIDRNTTTQQHNNTRLIAS
;
A
#
# COMPACT_ATOMS: atom_id res chain seq x y z
N MET A 1 -6.30 -22.78 -5.03
CA MET A 1 -5.57 -23.81 -4.25
C MET A 1 -4.68 -23.10 -3.24
N SER A 2 -4.93 -23.28 -1.94
CA SER A 2 -4.06 -22.72 -0.90
C SER A 2 -2.69 -23.42 -0.93
N LEU A 3 -1.61 -22.66 -1.09
CA LEU A 3 -0.24 -23.18 -0.98
C LEU A 3 -0.02 -23.71 0.44
N SER A 4 0.68 -24.82 0.58
CA SER A 4 1.11 -25.25 1.92
C SER A 4 1.93 -24.12 2.56
N LYS A 5 1.80 -23.91 3.88
CA LYS A 5 2.48 -22.83 4.62
C LYS A 5 3.99 -22.76 4.32
N TRP A 6 4.62 -23.92 4.07
CA TRP A 6 6.02 -23.99 3.68
C TRP A 6 6.30 -23.42 2.29
N LYS A 7 5.47 -23.73 1.29
CA LYS A 7 5.60 -23.19 -0.07
C LYS A 7 5.40 -21.66 -0.09
N GLU A 8 4.49 -21.14 0.72
CA GLU A 8 4.30 -19.69 0.86
C GLU A 8 5.52 -18.99 1.49
N LYS A 9 6.06 -19.53 2.58
CA LYS A 9 7.31 -19.00 3.18
C LYS A 9 8.48 -19.06 2.19
N PHE A 10 8.60 -20.15 1.44
CA PHE A 10 9.62 -20.29 0.41
C PHE A 10 9.46 -19.21 -0.68
N LEU A 11 8.24 -19.00 -1.17
CA LEU A 11 7.95 -18.00 -2.18
C LEU A 11 8.30 -16.59 -1.71
N ILE A 12 7.96 -16.23 -0.48
CA ILE A 12 8.31 -14.92 0.12
C ILE A 12 9.83 -14.76 0.19
N ARG A 13 10.56 -15.78 0.67
CA ARG A 13 12.03 -15.75 0.76
C ARG A 13 12.70 -15.63 -0.61
N LEU A 14 12.22 -16.39 -1.59
CA LEU A 14 12.72 -16.32 -2.96
C LEU A 14 12.45 -14.93 -3.57
N SER A 15 11.27 -14.39 -3.34
CA SER A 15 10.88 -13.06 -3.84
C SER A 15 11.72 -11.95 -3.22
N TYR A 16 11.94 -12.00 -1.91
CA TYR A 16 12.87 -11.11 -1.21
C TYR A 16 14.29 -11.22 -1.78
N PHE A 17 14.79 -12.43 -1.99
CA PHE A 17 16.12 -12.67 -2.55
C PHE A 17 16.26 -12.08 -3.96
N VAL A 18 15.34 -12.41 -4.86
CA VAL A 18 15.34 -11.91 -6.24
C VAL A 18 15.27 -10.38 -6.25
N TYR A 19 14.36 -9.80 -5.47
CA TYR A 19 14.21 -8.35 -5.38
C TYR A 19 15.49 -7.66 -4.89
N ASN A 20 16.11 -8.16 -3.83
CA ASN A 20 17.36 -7.60 -3.32
C ASN A 20 18.52 -7.73 -4.30
N LYS A 21 18.54 -8.80 -5.09
CA LYS A 21 19.52 -8.93 -6.18
C LYS A 21 19.23 -7.92 -7.28
N THR A 22 17.98 -7.74 -7.71
CA THR A 22 17.61 -6.69 -8.66
C THR A 22 18.07 -5.31 -8.17
N LEU A 23 17.76 -4.96 -6.92
CA LEU A 23 18.03 -3.66 -6.32
C LEU A 23 19.52 -3.33 -6.24
N ASN A 24 20.34 -4.28 -5.79
CA ASN A 24 21.77 -4.05 -5.51
C ASN A 24 22.72 -4.49 -6.63
N CYS A 25 22.22 -4.98 -7.77
CA CYS A 25 23.09 -5.46 -8.84
C CYS A 25 23.61 -4.30 -9.72
N PRO A 26 24.94 -4.14 -9.87
CA PRO A 26 25.50 -3.14 -10.79
C PRO A 26 25.47 -3.59 -12.25
N ASN A 27 25.28 -4.90 -12.52
CA ASN A 27 25.37 -5.45 -13.88
C ASN A 27 23.99 -5.51 -14.56
N SER A 28 23.82 -4.75 -15.64
CA SER A 28 22.57 -4.64 -16.38
C SER A 28 22.03 -5.96 -16.94
N ARG A 29 22.89 -6.91 -17.33
CA ARG A 29 22.46 -8.23 -17.84
C ARG A 29 21.85 -9.08 -16.73
N LEU A 30 22.45 -9.06 -15.55
CA LEU A 30 21.94 -9.78 -14.38
C LEU A 30 20.64 -9.15 -13.87
N VAL A 31 20.52 -7.82 -13.90
CA VAL A 31 19.27 -7.12 -13.60
C VAL A 31 18.14 -7.59 -14.51
N ARG A 32 18.39 -7.71 -15.83
CA ARG A 32 17.38 -8.25 -16.77
C ARG A 32 16.94 -9.67 -16.43
N PHE A 33 17.89 -10.54 -16.04
CA PHE A 33 17.58 -11.89 -15.60
C PHE A 33 16.72 -11.92 -14.33
N TYR A 34 17.08 -11.13 -13.30
CA TYR A 34 16.29 -11.05 -12.08
C TYR A 34 14.92 -10.41 -12.32
N ASN A 35 14.82 -9.43 -13.22
CA ASN A 35 13.53 -8.86 -13.63
C ASN A 35 12.63 -9.92 -14.28
N LEU A 36 13.18 -10.78 -15.14
CA LEU A 36 12.43 -11.92 -15.70
C LEU A 36 11.88 -12.85 -14.61
N ILE A 37 12.73 -13.23 -13.64
CA ILE A 37 12.29 -14.05 -12.51
C ILE A 37 11.23 -13.31 -11.69
N GLN A 38 11.43 -12.03 -11.40
CA GLN A 38 10.49 -11.21 -10.66
C GLN A 38 9.13 -11.13 -11.38
N SER A 39 9.10 -10.93 -12.69
CA SER A 39 7.88 -10.94 -13.49
C SER A 39 7.15 -12.28 -13.40
N LEU A 40 7.87 -13.42 -13.39
CA LEU A 40 7.26 -14.73 -13.19
C LEU A 40 6.66 -14.88 -11.79
N LEU A 41 7.36 -14.42 -10.74
CA LEU A 41 6.87 -14.46 -9.36
C LEU A 41 5.65 -13.56 -9.15
N ILE A 42 5.65 -12.37 -9.76
CA ILE A 42 4.50 -11.45 -9.77
C ILE A 42 3.31 -12.12 -10.45
N ARG A 43 3.49 -12.66 -11.66
CA ARG A 43 2.42 -13.36 -12.39
C ARG A 43 1.88 -14.57 -11.65
N TYR A 44 2.73 -15.25 -10.87
CA TYR A 44 2.32 -16.42 -10.10
C TYR A 44 1.47 -16.06 -8.87
N LYS A 45 1.90 -15.09 -8.05
CA LYS A 45 1.17 -14.70 -6.82
C LYS A 45 1.37 -13.26 -6.35
N ASN A 46 2.40 -12.57 -6.84
CA ASN A 46 2.79 -11.24 -6.35
C ASN A 46 2.89 -11.14 -4.81
N PRO A 47 3.82 -11.90 -4.20
CA PRO A 47 3.89 -12.01 -2.74
C PRO A 47 4.23 -10.67 -2.09
N ILE A 48 3.69 -10.46 -0.90
CA ILE A 48 4.06 -9.35 -0.03
C ILE A 48 5.43 -9.64 0.58
N ILE A 49 6.36 -8.70 0.44
CA ILE A 49 7.72 -8.76 0.97
C ILE A 49 8.00 -7.52 1.82
N THR A 50 8.79 -7.70 2.88
CA THR A 50 9.34 -6.58 3.65
C THR A 50 10.79 -6.38 3.26
N THR A 51 11.13 -5.17 2.82
CA THR A 51 12.48 -4.82 2.34
C THR A 51 12.93 -3.50 2.95
N LYS A 52 14.24 -3.32 3.11
CA LYS A 52 14.83 -2.05 3.54
C LYS A 52 15.66 -1.47 2.41
N PHE A 53 15.48 -0.20 2.13
CA PHE A 53 16.32 0.57 1.22
C PHE A 53 16.65 1.91 1.87
N GLN A 54 17.94 2.23 1.97
CA GLN A 54 18.43 3.34 2.79
C GLN A 54 17.91 3.24 4.24
N ASN A 55 17.26 4.28 4.75
CA ASN A 55 16.71 4.32 6.11
C ASN A 55 15.24 3.89 6.18
N ILE A 56 14.64 3.47 5.07
CA ILE A 56 13.21 3.19 4.97
C ILE A 56 12.98 1.69 4.83
N THR A 57 12.02 1.17 5.58
CA THR A 57 11.61 -0.25 5.54
C THR A 57 10.15 -0.35 5.14
N LEU A 58 9.85 -1.03 4.02
CA LEU A 58 8.50 -1.17 3.51
C LEU A 58 8.13 -2.64 3.32
N THR A 59 6.95 -2.99 3.83
CA THR A 59 6.14 -4.15 3.50
C THR A 59 5.22 -3.78 2.33
N ARG A 60 5.42 -4.45 1.19
CA ARG A 60 4.73 -4.14 -0.07
C ARG A 60 4.64 -5.36 -0.97
N PRO A 61 3.70 -5.41 -1.92
CA PRO A 61 3.72 -6.43 -2.96
C PRO A 61 5.03 -6.37 -3.76
N LEU A 62 5.49 -7.51 -4.26
CA LEU A 62 6.71 -7.62 -5.08
C LEU A 62 6.66 -6.72 -6.33
N SER A 63 5.47 -6.45 -6.86
CA SER A 63 5.23 -5.57 -8.02
C SER A 63 5.45 -4.09 -7.73
N HIS A 64 5.48 -3.67 -6.46
CA HIS A 64 5.56 -2.25 -6.11
C HIS A 64 6.92 -1.67 -6.50
N PRO A 65 7.02 -0.63 -7.33
CA PRO A 65 8.28 -0.24 -7.97
C PRO A 65 9.16 0.70 -7.12
N LEU A 66 8.64 1.27 -6.03
CA LEU A 66 9.24 2.40 -5.33
C LEU A 66 10.77 2.31 -5.09
N PHE A 67 11.31 1.25 -4.48
CA PHE A 67 12.76 1.25 -4.22
C PHE A 67 13.60 1.10 -5.50
N ILE A 68 13.06 0.53 -6.58
CA ILE A 68 13.73 0.57 -7.89
C ILE A 68 13.72 2.00 -8.43
N ILE A 69 12.58 2.70 -8.33
CA ILE A 69 12.47 4.12 -8.72
C ILE A 69 13.45 4.97 -7.91
N LEU A 70 13.52 4.81 -6.59
CA LEU A 70 14.46 5.57 -5.74
C LEU A 70 15.93 5.28 -6.04
N ARG A 71 16.25 4.06 -6.47
CA ARG A 71 17.61 3.74 -6.90
C ARG A 71 17.98 4.48 -8.19
N GLU A 72 17.07 4.51 -9.15
CA GLU A 72 17.29 5.10 -10.48
C GLU A 72 17.15 6.63 -10.46
N CYS A 73 16.26 7.14 -9.60
CA CYS A 73 15.94 8.54 -9.39
C CYS A 73 16.05 8.88 -7.89
N PRO A 74 17.27 9.12 -7.35
CA PRO A 74 17.50 9.35 -5.92
C PRO A 74 16.77 10.57 -5.31
N PHE A 75 16.24 11.46 -6.15
CA PHE A 75 15.56 12.69 -5.74
C PHE A 75 14.03 12.60 -5.82
N TYR A 76 13.46 11.47 -6.26
CA TYR A 76 12.02 11.32 -6.54
C TYR A 76 11.13 11.78 -5.36
N GLU A 77 11.49 11.42 -4.12
CA GLU A 77 10.71 11.78 -2.92
C GLU A 77 11.28 12.97 -2.12
N ARG A 78 12.45 13.49 -2.49
CA ARG A 78 13.10 14.59 -1.76
C ARG A 78 12.30 15.90 -1.82
N ILE A 79 11.46 16.05 -2.84
CA ILE A 79 10.58 17.20 -2.98
C ILE A 79 9.55 17.21 -1.85
N LEU A 80 8.99 16.05 -1.49
CA LEU A 80 7.98 15.95 -0.44
C LEU A 80 8.56 16.32 0.93
N GLU A 81 9.75 15.83 1.25
CA GLU A 81 10.49 16.22 2.47
C GLU A 81 10.65 17.75 2.56
N GLY A 82 11.05 18.40 1.45
CA GLY A 82 11.23 19.85 1.39
C GLY A 82 9.92 20.64 1.54
N ILE A 83 8.83 20.18 0.92
CA ILE A 83 7.51 20.79 1.05
C ILE A 83 7.04 20.73 2.51
N VAL A 84 7.18 19.58 3.14
CA VAL A 84 6.78 19.36 4.53
C VAL A 84 7.56 20.26 5.48
N ALA A 85 8.89 20.32 5.32
CA ALA A 85 9.74 21.19 6.12
C ALA A 85 9.31 22.66 5.97
N HIS A 86 9.08 23.12 4.75
CA HIS A 86 8.64 24.50 4.50
C HIS A 86 7.27 24.82 5.14
N ILE A 87 6.30 23.91 5.04
CA ILE A 87 4.99 24.07 5.68
C ILE A 87 5.15 24.13 7.20
N CYS A 88 5.95 23.24 7.78
CA CYS A 88 6.17 23.21 9.22
C CYS A 88 6.90 24.47 9.72
N ASP A 89 7.91 24.95 9.00
CA ASP A 89 8.64 26.18 9.35
C ASP A 89 7.72 27.40 9.30
N LYS A 90 6.80 27.45 8.34
CA LYS A 90 5.89 28.59 8.15
C LYS A 90 4.69 28.58 9.08
N TYR A 91 4.14 27.39 9.38
CA TYR A 91 2.85 27.25 10.08
C TYR A 91 2.97 26.54 11.44
N GLY A 92 4.16 26.09 11.83
CA GLY A 92 4.46 25.42 13.09
C GLY A 92 3.93 23.98 13.21
N LYS A 93 3.22 23.47 12.18
CA LYS A 93 2.63 22.13 12.15
C LYS A 93 2.41 21.65 10.72
N LEU A 94 2.30 20.33 10.55
CA LEU A 94 1.86 19.71 9.31
C LEU A 94 0.46 19.08 9.50
N SER A 95 -0.46 19.41 8.60
CA SER A 95 -1.69 18.64 8.40
C SER A 95 -1.75 18.23 6.93
N MET A 96 -1.61 16.94 6.67
CA MET A 96 -1.51 16.37 5.33
C MET A 96 -2.69 15.47 5.02
N VAL A 97 -3.26 15.61 3.82
CA VAL A 97 -4.24 14.68 3.26
C VAL A 97 -3.59 13.99 2.07
N ASP A 98 -3.54 12.67 2.09
CA ASP A 98 -2.97 11.83 1.04
C ASP A 98 -4.07 10.96 0.45
N VAL A 99 -4.49 11.26 -0.77
CA VAL A 99 -5.54 10.55 -1.49
C VAL A 99 -4.89 9.63 -2.51
N GLY A 100 -5.19 8.33 -2.42
CA GLY A 100 -4.41 7.30 -3.10
C GLY A 100 -3.14 6.97 -2.31
N ALA A 101 -3.26 6.94 -0.98
CA ALA A 101 -2.15 6.73 -0.07
C ALA A 101 -1.41 5.39 -0.28
N ASN A 102 -2.02 4.45 -1.01
CA ASN A 102 -1.43 3.18 -1.40
C ASN A 102 -0.88 2.44 -0.17
N ILE A 103 0.43 2.24 -0.07
CA ILE A 103 1.08 1.55 1.05
C ILE A 103 1.51 2.50 2.18
N GLY A 104 1.18 3.79 2.08
CA GLY A 104 1.53 4.85 3.03
C GLY A 104 2.96 5.36 2.88
N ASP A 105 3.56 5.21 1.69
CA ASP A 105 4.92 5.64 1.41
C ASP A 105 5.08 7.16 1.46
N SER A 106 4.17 7.94 0.88
CA SER A 106 4.19 9.41 1.00
C SER A 106 4.21 9.84 2.47
N ALA A 107 3.36 9.24 3.30
CA ALA A 107 3.30 9.51 4.74
C ALA A 107 4.66 9.26 5.40
N ILE A 108 5.35 8.18 5.02
CA ILE A 108 6.67 7.81 5.53
C ILE A 108 7.75 8.81 5.12
N PHE A 109 7.76 9.25 3.86
CA PHE A 109 8.69 10.28 3.40
C PHE A 109 8.42 11.65 4.02
N SER A 110 7.17 11.91 4.41
CA SER A 110 6.75 13.17 5.03
C SER A 110 6.82 13.20 6.55
N LEU A 111 7.36 12.17 7.22
CA LEU A 111 7.34 12.06 8.68
C LEU A 111 8.03 13.25 9.37
N ILE A 112 7.22 14.07 10.04
CA ILE A 112 7.68 15.19 10.88
C ILE A 112 7.00 15.16 12.25
N LYS A 113 7.72 15.60 13.29
CA LYS A 113 7.21 15.74 14.66
C LYS A 113 5.98 16.67 14.67
N GLY A 114 4.95 16.37 15.46
CA GLY A 114 3.72 17.18 15.47
C GLY A 114 2.81 16.97 14.25
N GLY A 115 3.17 16.08 13.31
CA GLY A 115 2.44 15.90 12.06
C GLY A 115 1.13 15.13 12.22
N SER A 116 0.09 15.60 11.54
CA SER A 116 -1.21 14.93 11.41
C SER A 116 -1.47 14.55 9.95
N TYR A 117 -1.80 13.28 9.71
CA TYR A 117 -1.97 12.71 8.37
C TYR A 117 -3.34 12.06 8.24
N LEU A 118 -4.06 12.37 7.17
CA LEU A 118 -5.25 11.64 6.71
C LEU A 118 -4.87 10.88 5.44
N LEU A 119 -4.85 9.54 5.53
CA LEU A 119 -4.45 8.64 4.45
C LEU A 119 -5.69 7.94 3.92
N VAL A 120 -6.04 8.19 2.66
CA VAL A 120 -7.22 7.61 2.01
C VAL A 120 -6.76 6.67 0.91
N GLU A 121 -7.13 5.39 1.02
CA GLU A 121 -6.77 4.36 0.04
C GLU A 121 -8.00 3.55 -0.39
N GLY A 122 -8.19 3.42 -1.70
CA GLY A 122 -9.35 2.73 -2.29
C GLY A 122 -9.23 1.21 -2.25
N ALA A 123 -8.01 0.67 -2.36
CA ALA A 123 -7.74 -0.75 -2.32
C ALA A 123 -7.40 -1.20 -0.90
N LEU A 124 -8.32 -1.97 -0.30
CA LEU A 124 -8.15 -2.46 1.08
C LEU A 124 -6.84 -3.22 1.27
N GLU A 125 -6.39 -3.99 0.26
CA GLU A 125 -5.12 -4.72 0.31
C GLU A 125 -3.91 -3.81 0.54
N TYR A 126 -3.88 -2.60 -0.03
CA TYR A 126 -2.82 -1.63 0.23
C TYR A 126 -3.01 -0.90 1.56
N ALA A 127 -4.26 -0.54 1.89
CA ALA A 127 -4.58 0.08 3.17
C ALA A 127 -4.14 -0.79 4.37
N THR A 128 -4.23 -2.13 4.26
CA THR A 128 -3.75 -3.04 5.31
C THR A 128 -2.23 -3.02 5.51
N LEU A 129 -1.46 -2.54 4.54
CA LEU A 129 0.00 -2.46 4.62
C LEU A 129 0.49 -1.19 5.33
N ILE A 130 -0.33 -0.14 5.34
CA ILE A 130 0.00 1.16 5.95
C ILE A 130 0.42 0.98 7.41
N GLU A 131 -0.30 0.18 8.20
CA GLU A 131 0.06 -0.07 9.60
C GLU A 131 1.47 -0.66 9.73
N SER A 132 1.78 -1.71 8.96
CA SER A 132 3.10 -2.34 8.99
C SER A 132 4.17 -1.32 8.63
N ASN A 133 3.92 -0.50 7.62
CA ASN A 133 4.86 0.48 7.12
C ASN A 133 5.06 1.64 8.11
N LEU A 134 4.01 2.13 8.77
CA LEU A 134 4.13 3.07 9.88
C LEU A 134 4.95 2.46 11.02
N ARG A 135 4.65 1.23 11.45
CA ARG A 135 5.39 0.54 12.52
C ARG A 135 6.87 0.36 12.20
N HIS A 136 7.24 0.21 10.93
CA HIS A 136 8.63 0.04 10.53
C HIS A 136 9.44 1.33 10.54
N ASN A 137 8.80 2.50 10.33
CA ASN A 137 9.50 3.75 10.07
C ASN A 137 9.26 4.83 11.14
N VAL A 138 8.17 4.73 11.90
CA VAL A 138 7.94 5.59 13.07
C VAL A 138 8.83 5.12 14.22
N LYS A 139 9.69 6.00 14.72
CA LYS A 139 10.70 5.68 15.75
C LYS A 139 10.10 5.41 17.12
N THR A 140 8.94 5.98 17.39
CA THR A 140 8.21 5.86 18.65
C THR A 140 7.15 4.77 18.55
N ARG A 141 6.69 4.27 19.71
CA ARG A 141 5.62 3.29 19.76
C ARG A 141 4.35 3.84 19.09
N LEU A 142 3.80 3.05 18.17
CA LEU A 142 2.52 3.33 17.52
C LEU A 142 1.37 2.75 18.35
N TYR A 143 0.43 3.59 18.73
CA TYR A 143 -0.82 3.28 19.41
C TYR A 143 -1.98 3.27 18.41
N THR A 144 -3.10 2.66 18.77
CA THR A 144 -4.35 2.65 18.01
C THR A 144 -5.52 2.80 18.96
N ASP A 145 -6.62 3.36 18.48
CA ASP A 145 -7.86 3.45 19.25
C ASP A 145 -8.44 2.05 19.52
N ALA A 146 -9.12 1.91 20.66
CA ALA A 146 -9.89 0.70 20.96
C ALA A 146 -11.15 0.67 20.07
N ASN A 147 -11.41 -0.46 19.42
CA ASN A 147 -12.57 -0.66 18.53
C ASN A 147 -12.70 0.40 17.41
N PRO A 148 -11.72 0.52 16.51
CA PRO A 148 -11.79 1.46 15.41
C PRO A 148 -12.96 1.12 14.46
N PRO A 149 -13.56 2.12 13.79
CA PRO A 149 -14.52 1.87 12.71
C PRO A 149 -13.95 0.91 11.66
N HIS A 150 -14.82 0.12 11.01
CA HIS A 150 -14.38 -0.94 10.08
C HIS A 150 -13.44 -0.43 8.97
N LEU A 151 -13.73 0.74 8.41
CA LEU A 151 -12.99 1.34 7.28
C LEU A 151 -12.01 2.43 7.72
N ALA A 152 -11.98 2.81 9.00
CA ALA A 152 -11.15 3.91 9.48
C ALA A 152 -10.37 3.48 10.72
N LYS A 153 -9.05 3.55 10.65
CA LYS A 153 -8.16 3.24 11.77
C LYS A 153 -7.26 4.43 12.06
N ARG A 154 -7.23 4.84 13.31
CA ARG A 154 -6.33 5.89 13.78
C ARG A 154 -5.12 5.27 14.45
N TYR A 155 -3.95 5.69 14.00
CA TYR A 155 -2.67 5.40 14.62
C TYR A 155 -2.07 6.68 15.15
N TYR A 156 -1.37 6.63 16.28
CA TYR A 156 -0.73 7.81 16.84
C TYR A 156 0.48 7.46 17.69
N THR A 157 1.34 8.44 17.94
CA THR A 157 2.49 8.34 18.82
C THR A 157 2.29 9.24 20.04
N LYS A 158 3.07 8.99 21.08
CA LYS A 158 3.11 9.85 22.26
C LYS A 158 4.53 10.34 22.52
N ASP A 159 4.66 11.56 23.01
CA ASP A 159 5.91 12.10 23.51
C ASP A 159 6.27 11.55 24.91
N TYR A 160 7.33 12.08 25.51
CA TYR A 160 7.80 11.68 26.84
C TYR A 160 6.84 12.06 27.97
N GLU A 161 5.96 13.04 27.75
CA GLU A 161 4.93 13.47 28.70
C GLU A 161 3.63 12.65 28.53
N GLY A 162 3.57 11.77 27.53
CA GLY A 162 2.41 10.96 27.22
C GLY A 162 1.34 11.70 26.40
N GLN A 163 1.67 12.91 25.91
CA GLN A 163 0.82 13.68 25.01
C GLN A 163 0.99 13.17 23.58
N GLU A 164 -0.05 13.32 22.77
CA GLU A 164 0.00 12.90 21.36
C GLU A 164 0.96 13.79 20.56
N ASP A 165 1.90 13.15 19.84
CA ASP A 165 2.92 13.85 19.07
C ASP A 165 2.69 13.74 17.55
N GLN A 166 2.25 12.58 17.06
CA GLN A 166 1.94 12.38 15.64
C GLN A 166 0.67 11.55 15.51
N SER A 167 -0.12 11.81 14.47
CA SER A 167 -1.36 11.06 14.20
C SER A 167 -1.58 10.75 12.74
N PHE A 168 -2.09 9.54 12.48
CA PHE A 168 -2.39 9.00 11.16
C PHE A 168 -3.80 8.44 11.19
N LEU A 169 -4.74 9.08 10.51
CA LEU A 169 -6.06 8.53 10.26
C LEU A 169 -6.05 7.83 8.91
N VAL A 170 -6.16 6.52 8.91
CA VAL A 170 -6.17 5.68 7.71
C VAL A 170 -7.59 5.30 7.37
N TYR A 171 -8.08 5.71 6.22
CA TYR A 171 -9.33 5.29 5.63
C TYR A 171 -9.06 4.31 4.49
N GLY A 172 -9.52 3.06 4.63
CA GLY A 172 -9.40 2.03 3.61
C GLY A 172 -10.78 1.67 3.06
N GLY A 173 -11.06 2.04 1.81
CA GLY A 173 -12.35 1.74 1.17
C GLY A 173 -12.67 2.61 -0.04
N ILE A 174 -13.64 2.16 -0.82
CA ILE A 174 -14.13 2.88 -2.00
C ILE A 174 -15.06 4.02 -1.56
N PHE A 175 -14.73 5.25 -1.96
CA PHE A 175 -15.55 6.43 -1.74
C PHE A 175 -16.50 6.63 -2.93
N LEU A 176 -17.56 5.83 -2.99
CA LEU A 176 -18.69 6.07 -3.90
C LEU A 176 -19.90 6.28 -2.99
N GLY A 177 -20.50 7.48 -3.05
CA GLY A 177 -21.48 7.99 -2.10
C GLY A 177 -22.62 7.03 -1.73
N GLU A 178 -23.30 7.34 -0.62
CA GLU A 178 -24.34 6.54 0.04
C GLU A 178 -25.31 5.87 -0.94
N GLY A 179 -25.03 4.61 -1.25
CA GLY A 179 -25.99 3.61 -1.64
C GLY A 179 -26.00 2.52 -0.58
N ASP A 180 -27.02 1.69 -0.60
CA ASP A 180 -27.32 0.69 0.41
C ASP A 180 -26.21 -0.38 0.57
N LEU A 181 -25.54 -0.39 1.73
CA LEU A 181 -24.40 -1.26 2.10
C LEU A 181 -24.63 -2.77 1.86
N SER A 182 -25.89 -3.19 1.70
CA SER A 182 -26.32 -4.57 1.44
C SER A 182 -26.02 -5.06 0.01
N ASN A 183 -25.89 -4.16 -0.97
CA ASN A 183 -25.59 -4.52 -2.37
C ASN A 183 -24.10 -4.39 -2.75
N TYR A 184 -23.23 -3.96 -1.84
CA TYR A 184 -21.79 -3.77 -2.09
C TYR A 184 -21.00 -5.07 -2.00
N GLN A 185 -21.55 -6.18 -2.50
CA GLN A 185 -20.76 -7.39 -2.73
C GLN A 185 -19.61 -7.05 -3.69
N LEU A 186 -18.44 -6.77 -3.10
CA LEU A 186 -17.11 -6.94 -3.68
C LEU A 186 -17.03 -6.52 -5.15
N GLN A 187 -17.16 -5.21 -5.41
CA GLN A 187 -16.56 -4.60 -6.59
C GLN A 187 -15.04 -4.63 -6.41
N LEU A 188 -14.45 -5.80 -6.64
CA LEU A 188 -13.01 -6.00 -6.69
C LEU A 188 -12.45 -5.20 -7.87
N LEU A 189 -11.56 -4.26 -7.56
CA LEU A 189 -10.72 -3.60 -8.55
C LEU A 189 -9.80 -4.65 -9.19
N GLU A 190 -9.92 -4.86 -10.49
CA GLU A 190 -9.00 -5.74 -11.21
C GLU A 190 -7.67 -4.99 -11.44
N ASN A 191 -6.60 -5.49 -10.82
CA ASN A 191 -5.21 -5.15 -11.15
C ASN A 191 -4.82 -3.68 -10.95
N GLY A 192 -5.44 -2.95 -10.03
CA GLY A 192 -5.09 -1.55 -9.74
C GLY A 192 -5.44 -0.56 -10.85
N SER A 193 -6.25 -0.98 -11.83
CA SER A 193 -6.85 -0.10 -12.82
C SER A 193 -8.31 0.17 -12.43
N ALA A 194 -8.75 1.43 -12.52
CA ALA A 194 -10.12 1.87 -12.21
C ALA A 194 -11.12 1.34 -13.24
N LYS A 195 -11.29 0.01 -13.32
CA LYS A 195 -12.28 -0.64 -14.17
C LYS A 195 -13.33 -1.29 -13.28
N LEU A 196 -14.54 -0.72 -13.29
CA LEU A 196 -15.71 -1.26 -12.62
C LEU A 196 -16.14 -2.56 -13.33
N ILE A 197 -16.18 -3.67 -12.60
CA ILE A 197 -16.77 -4.92 -13.08
C ILE A 197 -18.18 -5.01 -12.50
N ASP A 198 -19.17 -4.82 -13.36
CA ASP A 198 -20.56 -5.09 -13.01
C ASP A 198 -20.85 -6.59 -13.19
N ARG A 199 -20.83 -7.36 -12.09
CA ARG A 199 -21.08 -8.81 -12.10
C ARG A 199 -22.52 -9.19 -12.49
N ASN A 200 -23.43 -8.22 -12.66
CA ASN A 200 -24.80 -8.50 -13.07
C ASN A 200 -24.96 -8.77 -14.58
N THR A 201 -23.92 -8.54 -15.38
CA THR A 201 -24.00 -8.75 -16.85
C THR A 201 -23.75 -10.18 -17.30
N THR A 202 -23.07 -11.02 -16.51
CA THR A 202 -22.74 -12.40 -16.94
C THR A 202 -23.89 -13.40 -16.72
N THR A 203 -24.86 -13.09 -15.86
CA THR A 203 -25.96 -14.02 -15.55
C THR A 203 -27.19 -13.82 -16.45
N GLN A 204 -27.35 -12.66 -17.09
CA GLN A 204 -28.49 -12.41 -17.99
C GLN A 204 -28.29 -12.94 -19.43
N GLN A 205 -27.05 -13.17 -19.88
CA GLN A 205 -26.82 -13.73 -21.22
C GLN A 205 -27.07 -15.25 -21.34
N HIS A 206 -27.29 -15.97 -20.24
CA HIS A 206 -27.59 -17.42 -20.29
C HIS A 206 -29.08 -17.77 -20.18
N ASN A 207 -29.95 -16.81 -19.85
CA ASN A 207 -31.39 -17.05 -19.75
C ASN A 207 -32.19 -16.62 -21.00
N ASN A 208 -31.62 -15.81 -21.89
CA ASN A 208 -32.32 -15.36 -23.11
C ASN A 208 -32.18 -16.32 -24.30
N THR A 209 -31.36 -17.37 -24.23
CA THR A 209 -31.20 -18.35 -25.32
C THR A 209 -32.15 -19.55 -25.22
N ARG A 210 -33.02 -19.61 -24.20
CA ARG A 210 -34.00 -20.70 -24.01
C ARG A 210 -35.47 -20.33 -24.25
N LEU A 211 -35.76 -19.11 -24.70
CA LEU A 211 -37.12 -18.64 -25.01
C LEU A 211 -37.37 -18.36 -26.50
N ILE A 212 -36.44 -18.72 -27.38
CA ILE A 212 -36.63 -18.67 -28.85
C ILE A 212 -36.35 -20.07 -29.42
N ALA A 213 -37.17 -21.03 -29.00
CA ALA A 213 -37.30 -22.34 -29.62
C ALA A 213 -38.71 -22.86 -29.31
N SER A 214 -39.69 -22.23 -29.95
CA SER A 214 -41.06 -22.69 -30.10
C SER A 214 -41.43 -22.57 -31.57
#